data_AF-A0A3A0B8E7-F1
#
_entry.id   AF-A0A3A0B8E7-F1
#
_cell.length_a   1.000
_cell.length_b   1.000
_cell.length_c   1.000
_cell.angle_alpha   90.00
_cell.angle_beta   90.00
_cell.angle_gamma   90.00
#
_symmetry.space_group_name_H-M   'P 1'
#
loop_
_entity.id
_entity.type
_entity.pdbx_description
1 polymer ?
#
loop_
_entity_poly.entity_id
_entity_poly.type
_entity_poly.pdbx_seq_one_letter_code
_entity_poly.pdbx_strand_id
1 'polypeptide(L)'
;MAFRISEIPKQSKAELILLIVALNWGLTFPFTKIMLEFISPALSVLIRFSITIGIFILLFPSVPGSLNKHDLKPGLLLGIFLFAGFITQTIGMSYTTASKAGFITGTYILMVPALQLFISKRKFMPENIAGVIISTTGLFLLSGMGIDEINTGDVLVLICAAFYALHIIYLDKFSRRDGANINALIFLQFAVMVLFSIPSVWLFDHYSNLGIFITISPALIGTILFNTLIATLLGFILVNRFQRYTLPVKAALIYSFEQVFAAIFAYLILSELLSSIQITGCLFMLTGLAVSEFYRPLFKKQTT
;
A
#
# COMPACT_ATOMS: atom_id res chain seq x y z
N MET A 1 9.72 8.35 28.06
CA MET A 1 10.68 7.22 28.16
C MET A 1 11.54 7.23 26.90
N ALA A 2 12.76 7.76 27.00
CA ALA A 2 13.67 7.88 25.87
C ALA A 2 14.27 6.51 25.53
N PHE A 3 13.85 5.91 24.42
CA PHE A 3 14.50 4.73 23.86
C PHE A 3 15.92 5.13 23.44
N ARG A 4 16.92 4.66 24.20
CA ARG A 4 18.34 4.89 23.90
C ARG A 4 18.70 4.22 22.57
N ILE A 5 19.29 5.02 21.70
CA ILE A 5 19.85 4.66 20.40
C ILE A 5 21.14 3.88 20.67
N SER A 6 21.07 2.55 20.75
CA SER A 6 22.28 1.74 20.90
C SER A 6 22.24 0.38 20.21
N GLU A 7 21.52 0.24 19.10
CA GLU A 7 21.81 -0.79 18.08
C GLU A 7 21.32 -0.27 16.73
N ILE A 8 22.21 0.24 15.88
CA ILE A 8 21.91 0.37 14.44
C ILE A 8 21.63 -1.07 13.98
N PRO A 9 20.42 -1.44 13.54
CA PRO A 9 20.20 -2.77 13.02
C PRO A 9 21.14 -2.94 11.83
N LYS A 10 21.94 -4.02 11.80
CA LYS A 10 22.64 -4.41 10.58
C LYS A 10 21.62 -4.38 9.44
N GLN A 11 21.99 -3.85 8.28
CA GLN A 11 21.11 -3.68 7.11
C GLN A 11 20.20 -4.90 6.87
N SER A 12 20.72 -6.12 7.04
CA SER A 12 19.97 -7.37 6.95
C SER A 12 18.79 -7.50 7.94
N LYS A 13 18.93 -7.03 9.18
CA LYS A 13 17.83 -6.98 10.17
C LYS A 13 16.72 -6.03 9.70
N ALA A 14 17.07 -4.87 9.16
CA ALA A 14 16.08 -3.92 8.66
C ALA A 14 15.34 -4.49 7.43
N GLU A 15 16.08 -5.09 6.49
CA GLU A 15 15.51 -5.76 5.31
C GLU A 15 14.56 -6.91 5.70
N LEU A 16 14.91 -7.72 6.69
CA LEU A 16 14.03 -8.77 7.22
C LEU A 16 12.75 -8.20 7.85
N ILE A 17 12.84 -7.12 8.62
CA ILE A 17 11.67 -6.43 9.19
C ILE A 17 10.75 -5.92 8.08
N LEU A 18 11.31 -5.33 7.02
CA LEU A 18 10.52 -4.86 5.88
C LEU A 18 9.86 -6.01 5.11
N LEU A 19 10.52 -7.17 5.03
CA LEU A 19 9.93 -8.36 4.41
C LEU A 19 8.76 -8.90 5.24
N ILE A 20 8.86 -8.87 6.57
CA ILE A 20 7.75 -9.21 7.47
C ILE A 20 6.58 -8.23 7.27
N VAL A 21 6.87 -6.94 7.07
CA VAL A 21 5.82 -5.97 6.73
C VAL A 21 5.16 -6.32 5.39
N ALA A 22 5.94 -6.62 4.35
CA ALA A 22 5.39 -7.01 3.05
C ALA A 22 4.54 -8.29 3.15
N LEU A 23 4.94 -9.25 3.98
CA LEU A 23 4.15 -10.45 4.30
C LEU A 23 2.83 -10.10 4.96
N ASN A 24 2.86 -9.24 5.99
CA ASN A 24 1.65 -8.80 6.68
C ASN A 24 0.71 -8.04 5.74
N TRP A 25 1.24 -7.19 4.86
CA TRP A 25 0.47 -6.48 3.85
C TRP A 25 -0.14 -7.44 2.82
N GLY A 26 0.60 -8.45 2.36
CA GLY A 26 0.04 -9.52 1.52
C GLY A 26 -1.13 -10.25 2.19
N LEU A 27 -1.05 -10.51 3.50
CA LEU A 27 -2.14 -11.15 4.25
C LEU A 27 -3.39 -10.25 4.38
N THR A 28 -3.26 -8.93 4.22
CA THR A 28 -4.41 -8.02 4.31
C THR A 28 -5.44 -8.21 3.20
N PHE A 29 -5.05 -8.71 2.02
CA PHE A 29 -5.98 -8.89 0.91
C PHE A 29 -7.07 -9.92 1.24
N PRO A 30 -6.73 -11.18 1.59
CA PRO A 30 -7.76 -12.16 1.96
C PRO A 30 -8.49 -11.78 3.26
N PHE A 31 -7.81 -11.17 4.22
CA PHE A 31 -8.46 -10.73 5.46
C PHE A 31 -9.45 -9.60 5.23
N THR A 32 -9.13 -8.64 4.35
CA THR A 32 -10.08 -7.61 3.95
C THR A 32 -11.26 -8.22 3.21
N LYS A 33 -11.03 -9.22 2.33
CA LYS A 33 -12.13 -9.94 1.67
C LYS A 33 -13.11 -10.55 2.66
N ILE A 34 -12.61 -11.30 3.64
CA ILE A 34 -13.44 -11.87 4.72
C ILE A 34 -14.13 -10.76 5.51
N MET A 35 -13.38 -9.71 5.86
CA MET A 35 -13.92 -8.57 6.62
C MET A 35 -15.13 -7.96 5.90
N LEU A 36 -15.05 -7.74 4.59
CA LEU A 36 -16.09 -7.10 3.79
C LEU A 36 -17.38 -7.93 3.64
N GLU A 37 -17.40 -9.20 4.05
CA GLU A 37 -18.63 -9.99 4.18
C GLU A 37 -19.46 -9.55 5.40
N PHE A 38 -18.82 -8.93 6.40
CA PHE A 38 -19.43 -8.58 7.69
C PHE A 38 -19.54 -7.08 7.92
N ILE A 39 -18.84 -6.26 7.14
CA ILE A 39 -18.87 -4.80 7.29
C ILE A 39 -18.78 -4.10 5.95
N SER A 40 -19.55 -3.03 5.82
CA SER A 40 -19.52 -2.16 4.64
C SER A 40 -18.13 -1.52 4.41
N PRO A 41 -17.69 -1.34 3.14
CA PRO A 41 -16.31 -0.97 2.83
C PRO A 41 -15.83 0.32 3.46
N ALA A 42 -16.56 1.43 3.29
CA ALA A 42 -16.11 2.71 3.82
C ALA A 42 -16.18 2.75 5.35
N LEU A 43 -17.19 2.09 5.96
CA LEU A 43 -17.28 1.93 7.40
C LEU A 43 -16.08 1.14 7.97
N SER A 44 -15.61 0.12 7.26
CA SER A 44 -14.44 -0.66 7.67
C SER A 44 -13.17 0.20 7.73
N VAL A 45 -12.97 1.10 6.75
CA VAL A 45 -11.85 2.05 6.74
C VAL A 45 -11.99 3.04 7.91
N LEU A 46 -13.19 3.58 8.13
CA LEU A 46 -13.44 4.50 9.24
C LEU A 46 -13.09 3.88 10.60
N ILE A 47 -13.59 2.66 10.88
CA ILE A 47 -13.32 1.97 12.15
C ILE A 47 -11.83 1.66 12.29
N ARG A 48 -11.21 1.08 11.25
CA ARG A 48 -9.79 0.74 11.23
C ARG A 48 -8.91 1.93 11.59
N PHE A 49 -9.12 3.08 10.95
CA PHE A 49 -8.29 4.26 11.19
C PHE A 49 -8.66 5.01 12.48
N SER A 50 -9.91 4.93 12.94
CA SER A 50 -10.31 5.48 14.24
C SER A 50 -9.63 4.76 15.41
N ILE A 51 -9.58 3.42 15.35
CA ILE A 51 -8.85 2.63 16.36
C ILE A 51 -7.34 2.89 16.23
N THR A 52 -6.81 2.90 15.00
CA THR A 52 -5.38 3.15 14.75
C THR A 52 -4.93 4.49 15.33
N ILE A 53 -5.64 5.59 15.05
CA ILE A 53 -5.25 6.91 15.56
C ILE A 53 -5.39 6.99 17.08
N GLY A 54 -6.43 6.38 17.66
CA GLY A 54 -6.63 6.35 19.11
C GLY A 54 -5.44 5.70 19.82
N ILE A 55 -5.03 4.51 19.36
CA ILE A 55 -3.87 3.81 19.92
C ILE A 55 -2.58 4.58 19.65
N PHE A 56 -2.42 5.19 18.47
CA PHE A 56 -1.25 5.99 18.16
C PHE A 56 -1.11 7.19 19.11
N ILE A 57 -2.19 7.89 19.43
CA ILE A 57 -2.20 8.98 20.42
C ILE A 57 -1.83 8.45 21.81
N LEU A 58 -2.34 7.29 22.22
CA LEU A 58 -1.98 6.69 23.51
C LEU A 58 -0.47 6.36 23.60
N LEU A 59 0.13 5.89 22.50
CA LEU A 59 1.56 5.59 22.43
C LEU A 59 2.43 6.86 22.33
N PHE A 60 1.92 7.92 21.72
CA PHE A 60 2.65 9.17 21.48
C PHE A 60 1.80 10.41 21.85
N PRO A 61 1.47 10.60 23.13
CA PRO A 61 0.47 11.59 23.58
C PRO A 61 0.90 13.05 23.37
N SER A 62 2.20 13.31 23.24
CA SER A 62 2.72 14.65 22.98
C SER A 62 2.59 15.08 21.51
N VAL A 63 2.29 14.16 20.59
CA VAL A 63 2.32 14.46 19.14
C VAL A 63 1.31 15.53 18.74
N PRO A 64 0.03 15.50 19.16
CA PRO A 64 -0.94 16.53 18.79
C PRO A 64 -0.52 17.94 19.22
N GLY A 65 0.12 18.07 20.40
CA GLY A 65 0.65 19.34 20.91
C GLY A 65 1.98 19.77 20.29
N SER A 66 2.67 18.86 19.59
CA SER A 66 3.98 19.11 18.96
C SER A 66 3.90 19.55 17.49
N LEU A 67 2.69 19.65 16.93
CA LEU A 67 2.49 19.96 15.51
C LEU A 67 2.97 21.38 15.17
N ASN A 68 3.76 21.49 14.11
CA ASN A 68 4.17 22.77 13.54
C ASN A 68 3.43 23.03 12.21
N LYS A 69 3.27 24.30 11.83
CA LYS A 69 2.81 24.73 10.50
C LYS A 69 3.58 24.07 9.37
N HIS A 70 4.86 23.77 9.59
CA HIS A 70 5.69 23.09 8.60
C HIS A 70 5.38 21.60 8.40
N ASP A 71 4.61 20.98 9.31
CA ASP A 71 4.18 19.58 9.23
C ASP A 71 2.80 19.43 8.59
N LEU A 72 1.95 20.47 8.72
CA LEU A 72 0.56 20.44 8.27
C LEU A 72 0.42 20.11 6.79
N LYS A 73 1.00 20.91 5.90
CA LYS A 73 0.86 20.68 4.45
C LYS A 73 1.40 19.30 4.02
N PRO A 74 2.61 18.87 4.42
CA PRO A 74 3.09 17.53 4.15
C PRO A 74 2.17 16.42 4.68
N GLY A 75 1.78 16.48 5.97
CA GLY A 75 0.96 15.46 6.60
C GLY A 75 -0.44 15.36 6.00
N LEU A 76 -1.07 16.50 5.69
CA LEU A 76 -2.37 16.55 5.04
C LEU A 76 -2.32 15.97 3.62
N LEU A 77 -1.31 16.34 2.83
CA LEU A 77 -1.18 15.84 1.46
C LEU A 77 -0.92 14.33 1.42
N LEU A 78 -0.06 13.83 2.31
CA LEU A 78 0.14 12.39 2.49
C LEU A 78 -1.16 11.70 2.91
N GLY A 79 -1.89 12.29 3.86
CA GLY A 79 -3.17 11.76 4.31
C GLY A 79 -4.20 11.64 3.19
N ILE A 80 -4.26 12.63 2.29
CA ILE A 80 -5.20 12.64 1.16
C ILE A 80 -4.87 11.53 0.17
N PHE A 81 -3.59 11.37 -0.22
CA PHE A 81 -3.19 10.29 -1.11
C PHE A 81 -3.42 8.92 -0.46
N LEU A 82 -3.10 8.80 0.83
CA LEU A 82 -3.33 7.58 1.57
C LEU A 82 -4.82 7.22 1.61
N PHE A 83 -5.69 8.19 1.91
CA PHE A 83 -7.13 8.02 1.95
C PHE A 83 -7.69 7.60 0.60
N ALA A 84 -7.35 8.34 -0.46
CA ALA A 84 -7.81 8.05 -1.80
C ALA A 84 -7.41 6.65 -2.25
N GLY A 85 -6.18 6.20 -1.93
CA GLY A 85 -5.74 4.84 -2.19
C GLY A 85 -6.51 3.80 -1.36
N PHE A 86 -6.58 3.97 -0.04
CA PHE A 86 -7.26 3.02 0.85
C PHE A 86 -8.74 2.84 0.52
N ILE A 87 -9.47 3.93 0.29
CA ILE A 87 -10.92 3.86 0.06
C ILE A 87 -11.22 3.20 -1.29
N THR A 88 -10.48 3.56 -2.35
CA THR A 88 -10.66 2.94 -3.67
C THR A 88 -10.25 1.48 -3.68
N GLN A 89 -9.18 1.10 -2.97
CA GLN A 89 -8.80 -0.30 -2.81
C GLN A 89 -9.86 -1.11 -2.07
N THR A 90 -10.35 -0.59 -0.94
CA THR A 90 -11.28 -1.32 -0.07
C THR A 90 -12.63 -1.51 -0.77
N ILE A 91 -13.15 -0.47 -1.44
CA ILE A 91 -14.36 -0.59 -2.27
C ILE A 91 -14.09 -1.51 -3.47
N GLY A 92 -12.93 -1.38 -4.13
CA GLY A 92 -12.58 -2.22 -5.28
C GLY A 92 -12.54 -3.70 -4.93
N MET A 93 -12.08 -4.04 -3.72
CA MET A 93 -12.09 -5.40 -3.19
C MET A 93 -13.50 -5.94 -2.91
N SER A 94 -14.57 -5.16 -2.95
CA SER A 94 -15.93 -5.71 -2.98
C SER A 94 -16.25 -6.40 -4.32
N TYR A 95 -15.56 -6.04 -5.40
CA TYR A 95 -15.89 -6.47 -6.77
C TYR A 95 -14.83 -7.36 -7.44
N THR A 96 -13.56 -7.25 -7.05
CA THR A 96 -12.48 -8.10 -7.57
C THR A 96 -12.00 -9.13 -6.55
N THR A 97 -11.16 -10.08 -6.93
CA THR A 97 -10.62 -11.12 -6.02
C THR A 97 -9.45 -10.60 -5.19
N ALA A 98 -9.12 -11.27 -4.06
CA ALA A 98 -7.99 -10.87 -3.22
C ALA A 98 -6.67 -10.96 -3.99
N SER A 99 -6.49 -12.04 -4.76
CA SER A 99 -5.30 -12.26 -5.59
C SER A 99 -5.16 -11.17 -6.64
N LYS A 100 -6.22 -10.87 -7.41
CA LYS A 100 -6.19 -9.81 -8.43
C LYS A 100 -5.88 -8.45 -7.79
N ALA A 101 -6.54 -8.12 -6.68
CA ALA A 101 -6.30 -6.85 -5.97
C ALA A 101 -4.85 -6.69 -5.52
N GLY A 102 -4.22 -7.77 -5.01
CA GLY A 102 -2.82 -7.76 -4.59
C GLY A 102 -1.85 -7.37 -5.70
N PHE A 103 -1.94 -8.04 -6.85
CA PHE A 103 -1.10 -7.73 -8.00
C PHE A 103 -1.40 -6.36 -8.60
N ILE A 104 -2.67 -6.00 -8.79
CA ILE A 104 -3.06 -4.70 -9.36
C ILE A 104 -2.54 -3.57 -8.47
N THR A 105 -2.69 -3.68 -7.14
CA THR A 105 -2.12 -2.71 -6.20
C THR A 105 -0.62 -2.59 -6.43
N GLY A 106 0.08 -3.72 -6.53
CA GLY A 106 1.51 -3.82 -6.79
C GLY A 106 2.05 -3.10 -8.03
N THR A 107 1.17 -2.71 -8.97
CA THR A 107 1.56 -1.85 -10.10
C THR A 107 2.08 -0.48 -9.67
N TYR A 108 1.82 -0.04 -8.43
CA TYR A 108 2.40 1.21 -7.89
C TYR A 108 3.92 1.24 -8.04
N ILE A 109 4.60 0.09 -7.99
CA ILE A 109 6.07 0.02 -8.08
C ILE A 109 6.57 0.49 -9.45
N LEU A 110 5.76 0.32 -10.50
CA LEU A 110 6.07 0.81 -11.86
C LEU A 110 5.62 2.26 -12.04
N MET A 111 4.52 2.64 -11.39
CA MET A 111 4.00 4.00 -11.42
C MET A 111 4.93 4.98 -10.69
N VAL A 112 5.60 4.57 -9.62
CA VAL A 112 6.54 5.42 -8.86
C VAL A 112 7.64 6.00 -9.75
N PRO A 113 8.51 5.21 -10.42
CA PRO A 113 9.55 5.76 -11.28
C PRO A 113 8.97 6.55 -12.46
N ALA A 114 7.86 6.09 -13.05
CA ALA A 114 7.17 6.79 -14.13
C ALA A 114 6.69 8.20 -13.71
N LEU A 115 6.02 8.30 -12.57
CA LEU A 115 5.55 9.57 -11.99
C LEU A 115 6.71 10.43 -11.53
N GLN A 116 7.78 9.86 -10.97
CA GLN A 116 8.98 10.62 -10.60
C GLN A 116 9.66 11.26 -11.80
N LEU A 117 9.75 10.57 -12.95
CA LEU A 117 10.26 11.14 -14.19
C LEU A 117 9.39 12.30 -14.67
N PHE A 118 8.07 12.14 -14.62
CA PHE A 118 7.12 13.19 -14.98
C PHE A 118 7.23 14.41 -14.05
N ILE A 119 7.22 14.20 -12.73
CA ILE A 119 7.32 15.25 -11.71
C ILE A 119 8.68 15.97 -11.79
N SER A 120 9.76 15.22 -11.99
CA SER A 120 11.13 15.74 -12.06
C SER A 120 11.51 16.26 -13.45
N LYS A 121 10.60 16.19 -14.43
CA LYS A 121 10.84 16.52 -15.84
C LYS A 121 12.08 15.84 -16.44
N ARG A 122 12.37 14.61 -16.00
CA ARG A 122 13.48 13.78 -16.51
C ARG A 122 12.98 12.89 -17.65
N LYS A 123 13.87 12.54 -18.59
CA LYS A 123 13.52 11.72 -19.76
C LYS A 123 13.27 10.27 -19.37
N PHE A 124 12.21 9.66 -19.92
CA PHE A 124 12.00 8.22 -19.88
C PHE A 124 13.12 7.51 -20.62
N MET A 125 13.62 6.45 -20.00
CA MET A 125 14.66 5.62 -20.60
C MET A 125 14.01 4.37 -21.21
N PRO A 126 14.62 3.78 -22.25
CA PRO A 126 14.05 2.62 -22.94
C PRO A 126 13.70 1.46 -22.01
N GLU A 127 14.49 1.27 -20.95
CA GLU A 127 14.31 0.25 -19.92
C GLU A 127 13.02 0.45 -19.13
N ASN A 128 12.70 1.70 -18.76
CA ASN A 128 11.46 2.04 -18.06
C ASN A 128 10.23 1.80 -18.94
N ILE A 129 10.33 2.14 -20.24
CA ILE A 129 9.26 1.91 -21.21
C ILE A 129 9.02 0.40 -21.39
N ALA A 130 10.10 -0.37 -21.55
CA ALA A 130 10.02 -1.82 -21.66
C ALA A 130 9.39 -2.44 -20.40
N GLY A 131 9.83 -2.03 -19.20
CA GLY A 131 9.27 -2.49 -17.94
C GLY A 131 7.77 -2.21 -17.83
N VAL A 132 7.33 -1.00 -18.17
CA VAL A 132 5.90 -0.63 -18.22
C VAL A 132 5.14 -1.53 -19.19
N ILE A 133 5.61 -1.71 -20.43
CA ILE A 133 4.92 -2.55 -21.43
C ILE A 133 4.80 -4.00 -20.94
N ILE A 134 5.89 -4.58 -20.42
CA ILE A 134 5.90 -5.96 -19.92
C ILE A 134 4.93 -6.13 -18.76
N SER A 135 4.95 -5.21 -17.79
CA SER A 135 4.06 -5.30 -16.64
C SER A 135 2.60 -4.99 -16.96
N THR A 136 2.32 -4.08 -17.91
CA THR A 136 0.95 -3.85 -18.42
C THR A 136 0.44 -5.09 -19.14
N THR A 137 1.29 -5.78 -19.90
CA THR A 137 0.95 -7.08 -20.50
C THR A 137 0.65 -8.10 -19.41
N GLY A 138 1.48 -8.18 -18.38
CA GLY A 138 1.24 -9.07 -17.23
C GLY A 138 -0.07 -8.79 -16.51
N LEU A 139 -0.42 -7.51 -16.33
CA LEU A 139 -1.70 -7.08 -15.77
C LEU A 139 -2.90 -7.55 -16.64
N PHE A 140 -2.79 -7.45 -17.97
CA PHE A 140 -3.82 -7.95 -18.89
C PHE A 140 -3.96 -9.49 -18.85
N LEU A 141 -2.84 -10.22 -18.74
CA LEU A 141 -2.89 -11.67 -18.55
C LEU A 141 -3.52 -12.04 -17.19
N LEU A 142 -3.25 -11.26 -16.14
CA LEU A 142 -3.85 -11.46 -14.83
C LEU A 142 -5.39 -11.28 -14.83
N SER A 143 -5.93 -10.50 -15.78
CA SER A 143 -7.37 -10.41 -15.99
C SER A 143 -7.94 -11.58 -16.81
N GLY A 144 -7.19 -12.66 -17.03
CA GLY A 144 -7.67 -13.85 -17.74
C GLY A 144 -7.68 -13.74 -19.27
N MET A 145 -7.08 -12.68 -19.85
CA MET A 145 -7.09 -12.36 -21.29
C MET A 145 -8.45 -11.98 -21.89
N GLY A 146 -9.49 -11.78 -21.07
CA GLY A 146 -10.75 -11.16 -21.49
C GLY A 146 -10.82 -9.70 -21.05
N ILE A 147 -11.14 -8.78 -21.98
CA ILE A 147 -11.50 -7.40 -21.60
C ILE A 147 -12.80 -7.42 -20.77
N ASP A 148 -13.71 -8.34 -21.08
CA ASP A 148 -14.97 -8.54 -20.36
C ASP A 148 -14.78 -9.08 -18.93
N GLU A 149 -13.58 -9.56 -18.59
CA GLU A 149 -13.22 -10.02 -17.23
C GLU A 149 -12.66 -8.89 -16.35
N ILE A 150 -12.41 -7.71 -16.93
CA ILE A 150 -12.04 -6.50 -16.18
C ILE A 150 -13.32 -5.92 -15.56
N ASN A 151 -13.38 -5.93 -14.23
CA ASN A 151 -14.52 -5.38 -13.50
C ASN A 151 -14.19 -4.02 -12.88
N THR A 152 -15.23 -3.33 -12.39
CA THR A 152 -15.10 -2.04 -11.71
C THR A 152 -14.11 -2.08 -10.53
N GLY A 153 -14.01 -3.21 -9.84
CA GLY A 153 -13.05 -3.42 -8.76
C GLY A 153 -11.60 -3.33 -9.23
N ASP A 154 -11.28 -3.94 -10.37
CA ASP A 154 -9.93 -3.89 -10.94
C ASP A 154 -9.51 -2.45 -11.26
N VAL A 155 -10.42 -1.65 -11.82
CA VAL A 155 -10.20 -0.23 -12.12
C VAL A 155 -9.99 0.58 -10.84
N LEU A 156 -10.82 0.35 -9.81
CA LEU A 156 -10.68 1.03 -8.52
C LEU A 156 -9.35 0.68 -7.83
N VAL A 157 -8.92 -0.58 -7.89
CA VAL A 157 -7.61 -0.99 -7.32
C VAL A 157 -6.45 -0.42 -8.14
N LEU A 158 -6.59 -0.26 -9.46
CA LEU A 158 -5.58 0.43 -10.28
C LEU A 158 -5.48 1.92 -9.93
N ILE A 159 -6.61 2.58 -9.66
CA ILE A 159 -6.65 3.96 -9.14
C ILE A 159 -5.96 4.02 -7.77
N CYS A 160 -6.19 3.04 -6.90
CA CYS A 160 -5.46 2.91 -5.64
C CYS A 160 -3.94 2.90 -5.86
N ALA A 161 -3.45 2.06 -6.78
CA ALA A 161 -2.02 1.96 -7.08
C ALA A 161 -1.40 3.31 -7.46
N ALA A 162 -2.13 4.15 -8.22
CA ALA A 162 -1.67 5.50 -8.56
C ALA A 162 -1.57 6.42 -7.34
N PHE A 163 -2.55 6.40 -6.45
CA PHE A 163 -2.52 7.18 -5.21
C PHE A 163 -1.45 6.70 -4.23
N TYR A 164 -1.23 5.39 -4.11
CA TYR A 164 -0.13 4.83 -3.33
C TYR A 164 1.24 5.19 -3.93
N ALA A 165 1.37 5.21 -5.25
CA ALA A 165 2.60 5.69 -5.89
C ALA A 165 2.88 7.17 -5.56
N LEU A 166 1.86 8.04 -5.64
CA LEU A 166 1.99 9.43 -5.21
C LEU A 166 2.37 9.53 -3.72
N HIS A 167 1.69 8.77 -2.86
CA HIS A 167 1.99 8.73 -1.43
C HIS A 167 3.45 8.37 -1.17
N ILE A 168 3.98 7.31 -1.79
CA ILE A 168 5.37 6.86 -1.65
C ILE A 168 6.35 7.97 -2.08
N ILE A 169 6.12 8.60 -3.23
CA ILE A 169 6.99 9.67 -3.76
C ILE A 169 7.04 10.87 -2.80
N TYR A 170 5.88 11.34 -2.35
CA TYR A 170 5.81 12.50 -1.47
C TYR A 170 6.27 12.16 -0.04
N LEU A 171 6.07 10.92 0.42
CA LEU A 171 6.54 10.47 1.73
C LEU A 171 8.06 10.49 1.78
N ASP A 172 8.73 9.99 0.74
CA ASP A 172 10.19 10.06 0.63
C ASP A 172 10.70 11.51 0.66
N LYS A 173 10.06 12.39 -0.12
CA LYS A 173 10.41 13.82 -0.14
C LYS A 173 10.22 14.51 1.21
N PHE A 174 9.11 14.26 1.91
CA PHE A 174 8.78 14.97 3.14
C PHE A 174 9.46 14.39 4.37
N SER A 175 9.69 13.08 4.43
CA SER A 175 10.38 12.42 5.54
C SER A 175 11.88 12.71 5.59
N ARG A 176 12.51 13.04 4.45
CA ARG A 176 13.94 13.41 4.37
C ARG A 176 14.22 14.91 4.57
N ARG A 177 13.19 15.74 4.74
CA ARG A 177 13.39 17.18 4.97
C ARG A 177 14.09 17.39 6.32
N ASP A 178 15.06 18.30 6.38
CA ASP A 178 15.67 18.68 7.65
C ASP A 178 14.61 19.14 8.65
N GLY A 179 14.70 18.59 9.87
CA GLY A 179 13.74 18.84 10.95
C GLY A 179 12.35 18.20 10.75
N ALA A 180 12.19 17.21 9.85
CA ALA A 180 10.91 16.53 9.67
C ALA A 180 10.47 15.78 10.94
N ASN A 181 9.28 16.12 11.46
CA ASN A 181 8.67 15.41 12.57
C ASN A 181 7.86 14.21 12.04
N ILE A 182 8.49 13.04 11.98
CA ILE A 182 7.89 11.81 11.43
C ILE A 182 6.60 11.43 12.16
N ASN A 183 6.55 11.59 13.50
CA ASN A 183 5.35 11.27 14.26
C ASN A 183 4.20 12.23 13.94
N ALA A 184 4.49 13.51 13.72
CA ALA A 184 3.49 14.48 13.26
C ALA A 184 2.94 14.11 11.87
N LEU A 185 3.80 13.67 10.94
CA LEU A 185 3.36 13.21 9.61
C LEU A 185 2.46 11.99 9.70
N ILE A 186 2.79 10.99 10.55
CA ILE A 186 1.96 9.79 10.76
C ILE A 186 0.61 10.19 11.38
N PHE A 187 0.63 11.03 12.42
CA PHE A 187 -0.58 11.50 13.08
C PHE A 187 -1.52 12.22 12.10
N LEU A 188 -0.99 13.16 11.31
CA LEU A 188 -1.79 13.91 10.34
C LEU A 188 -2.37 13.02 9.25
N GLN A 189 -1.64 12.00 8.79
CA GLN A 189 -2.17 11.00 7.86
C GLN A 189 -3.36 10.27 8.47
N PHE A 190 -3.22 9.71 9.68
CA PHE A 190 -4.33 9.02 10.34
C PHE A 190 -5.51 9.95 10.65
N ALA A 191 -5.24 11.22 10.98
CA ALA A 191 -6.29 12.22 11.19
C ALA A 191 -7.08 12.45 9.90
N VAL A 192 -6.41 12.65 8.77
CA VAL A 192 -7.06 12.79 7.45
C VAL A 192 -7.85 11.53 7.10
N MET A 193 -7.29 10.34 7.33
CA MET A 193 -8.00 9.08 7.10
C MET A 193 -9.34 9.05 7.82
N VAL A 194 -9.37 9.37 9.12
CA VAL A 194 -10.62 9.41 9.88
C VAL A 194 -11.56 10.50 9.37
N LEU A 195 -11.07 11.73 9.22
CA LEU A 195 -11.88 12.87 8.80
C LEU A 195 -12.56 12.67 7.44
N PHE A 196 -11.85 12.07 6.48
CA PHE A 196 -12.38 11.82 5.15
C PHE A 196 -13.19 10.52 5.06
N SER A 197 -12.95 9.55 5.96
CA SER A 197 -13.74 8.32 6.00
C SER A 197 -15.17 8.54 6.53
N ILE A 198 -15.40 9.57 7.35
CA ILE A 198 -16.74 9.91 7.85
C ILE A 198 -17.73 10.20 6.69
N PRO A 199 -17.48 11.21 5.81
CA PRO A 199 -18.38 11.47 4.69
C PRO A 199 -18.36 10.34 3.64
N SER A 200 -17.31 9.52 3.57
CA SER A 200 -17.25 8.43 2.60
C SER A 200 -18.19 7.27 2.94
N VAL A 201 -18.53 7.05 4.22
CA VAL A 201 -19.58 6.11 4.63
C VAL A 201 -20.92 6.51 4.01
N TRP A 202 -21.26 7.79 4.06
CA TRP A 202 -22.48 8.29 3.42
C TRP A 202 -22.36 8.23 1.89
N LEU A 203 -21.25 8.69 1.32
CA LEU A 203 -21.11 8.77 -0.15
C LEU A 203 -21.10 7.40 -0.83
N PHE A 204 -20.38 6.43 -0.28
CA PHE A 204 -20.19 5.14 -0.92
C PHE A 204 -21.14 4.09 -0.33
N ASP A 205 -21.13 3.86 0.98
CA ASP A 205 -21.93 2.75 1.54
C ASP A 205 -23.45 3.03 1.45
N HIS A 206 -23.88 4.28 1.68
CA HIS A 206 -25.31 4.62 1.63
C HIS A 206 -25.85 4.80 0.18
N TYR A 207 -25.14 5.53 -0.68
CA TYR A 207 -25.66 5.87 -2.02
C TYR A 207 -25.33 4.86 -3.12
N SER A 208 -24.34 3.98 -2.95
CA SER A 208 -23.91 3.02 -4.01
C SER A 208 -24.53 1.62 -3.91
N ASN A 209 -25.70 1.48 -3.27
CA ASN A 209 -26.41 0.20 -3.04
C ASN A 209 -25.67 -0.85 -2.18
N LEU A 210 -24.50 -0.54 -1.63
CA LEU A 210 -23.78 -1.44 -0.70
C LEU A 210 -24.49 -1.56 0.66
N GLY A 211 -25.18 -0.50 1.08
CA GLY A 211 -25.79 -0.39 2.40
C GLY A 211 -24.76 -0.14 3.50
N ILE A 212 -25.16 0.60 4.53
CA ILE A 212 -24.37 0.70 5.77
C ILE A 212 -24.75 -0.50 6.63
N PHE A 213 -23.82 -1.45 6.78
CA PHE A 213 -24.02 -2.62 7.62
C PHE A 213 -22.76 -2.98 8.40
N ILE A 214 -22.99 -3.62 9.54
CA ILE A 214 -21.97 -4.27 10.36
C ILE A 214 -22.61 -5.46 11.08
N THR A 215 -22.00 -6.63 10.97
CA THR A 215 -22.40 -7.85 11.65
C THR A 215 -21.23 -8.34 12.48
N ILE A 216 -21.35 -8.18 13.81
CA ILE A 216 -20.27 -8.56 14.72
C ILE A 216 -20.12 -10.09 14.71
N SER A 217 -18.97 -10.55 14.23
CA SER A 217 -18.59 -11.96 14.19
C SER A 217 -17.14 -12.13 14.67
N PRO A 218 -16.74 -13.32 15.15
CA PRO A 218 -15.33 -13.59 15.45
C PRO A 218 -14.41 -13.35 14.25
N ALA A 219 -14.90 -13.63 13.03
CA ALA A 219 -14.16 -13.36 11.80
C ALA A 219 -13.95 -11.86 11.56
N LEU A 220 -15.00 -11.03 11.74
CA LEU A 220 -14.88 -9.57 11.65
C LEU A 220 -13.89 -9.05 12.69
N ILE A 221 -14.01 -9.48 13.95
CA ILE A 221 -13.13 -9.04 15.04
C ILE A 221 -11.68 -9.42 14.73
N GLY A 222 -11.41 -10.66 14.31
CA GLY A 222 -10.07 -11.13 13.99
C GLY A 222 -9.44 -10.36 12.82
N THR A 223 -10.19 -10.21 11.73
CA THR A 223 -9.70 -9.53 10.51
C THR A 223 -9.50 -8.03 10.73
N ILE A 224 -10.44 -7.34 11.42
CA ILE A 224 -10.31 -5.90 11.69
C ILE A 224 -9.18 -5.61 12.68
N LEU A 225 -8.99 -6.44 13.71
CA LEU A 225 -7.89 -6.29 14.66
C LEU A 225 -6.54 -6.51 13.98
N PHE A 226 -6.40 -7.54 13.14
CA PHE A 226 -5.19 -7.75 12.37
C PHE A 226 -4.89 -6.56 11.45
N ASN A 227 -5.88 -6.14 10.66
CA ASN A 227 -5.73 -5.03 9.71
C ASN A 227 -5.39 -3.72 10.42
N THR A 228 -5.96 -3.48 11.59
CA THR A 228 -5.74 -2.27 12.39
C THR A 228 -4.39 -2.29 13.10
N LEU A 229 -4.12 -3.31 13.90
CA LEU A 229 -2.98 -3.34 14.83
C LEU A 229 -1.69 -3.75 14.13
N ILE A 230 -1.74 -4.81 13.31
CA ILE A 230 -0.57 -5.41 12.71
C ILE A 230 -0.26 -4.72 11.37
N ALA A 231 -1.23 -4.70 10.45
CA ALA A 231 -0.97 -4.19 9.11
C ALA A 231 -0.86 -2.66 9.05
N THR A 232 -1.76 -1.92 9.73
CA THR A 232 -1.72 -0.45 9.74
C THR A 232 -0.79 0.09 10.82
N LEU A 233 -1.13 -0.05 12.11
CA LEU A 233 -0.39 0.65 13.17
C LEU A 233 1.08 0.21 13.22
N LEU A 234 1.31 -1.08 13.39
CA LEU A 234 2.68 -1.62 13.45
C LEU A 234 3.38 -1.48 12.09
N GLY A 235 2.72 -1.83 10.99
CA GLY A 235 3.28 -1.71 9.64
C GLY A 235 3.80 -0.30 9.32
N PHE A 236 2.99 0.74 9.53
CA PHE A 236 3.41 2.12 9.26
C PHE A 236 4.53 2.59 10.21
N ILE A 237 4.50 2.19 11.49
CA ILE A 237 5.59 2.49 12.42
C ILE A 237 6.90 1.84 11.97
N LEU A 238 6.86 0.56 11.56
CA LEU A 238 8.04 -0.19 11.13
C LEU A 238 8.60 0.38 9.83
N VAL A 239 7.77 0.62 8.81
CA VAL A 239 8.22 1.18 7.52
C VAL A 239 8.88 2.54 7.72
N ASN A 240 8.22 3.47 8.41
CA ASN A 240 8.76 4.80 8.65
C ASN A 240 10.07 4.80 9.46
N ARG A 241 10.30 3.78 10.31
CA ARG A 241 11.52 3.66 11.13
C ARG A 241 12.67 2.92 10.45
N PHE A 242 12.37 1.86 9.70
CA PHE A 242 13.38 0.91 9.21
C PHE A 242 13.74 1.08 7.73
N GLN A 243 12.85 1.66 6.91
CA GLN A 243 13.11 1.87 5.48
C GLN A 243 14.38 2.70 5.22
N ARG A 244 14.70 3.66 6.11
CA ARG A 244 15.90 4.50 6.01
C ARG A 244 17.24 3.75 6.13
N TYR A 245 17.24 2.50 6.59
CA TYR A 245 18.45 1.67 6.73
C TYR A 245 18.67 0.71 5.55
N THR A 246 17.83 0.77 4.52
CA THR A 246 18.00 -0.01 3.30
C THR A 246 18.11 0.91 2.08
N LEU A 247 18.65 0.38 0.99
CA LEU A 247 18.69 1.08 -0.29
C LEU A 247 17.26 1.12 -0.87
N PRO A 248 16.82 2.25 -1.47
CA PRO A 248 15.47 2.36 -2.05
C PRO A 248 15.12 1.23 -3.01
N VAL A 249 16.07 0.83 -3.88
CA VAL A 249 15.90 -0.28 -4.83
C VAL A 249 15.67 -1.61 -4.13
N LYS A 250 16.36 -1.87 -3.01
CA LYS A 250 16.14 -3.07 -2.21
C LYS A 250 14.81 -3.04 -1.46
N ALA A 251 14.41 -1.88 -0.93
CA ALA A 251 13.10 -1.72 -0.31
C ALA A 251 11.97 -2.00 -1.31
N ALA A 252 12.07 -1.47 -2.53
CA ALA A 252 11.09 -1.71 -3.59
C ALA A 252 10.99 -3.20 -3.95
N LEU A 253 12.12 -3.91 -4.06
CA LEU A 253 12.13 -5.36 -4.22
C LEU A 253 11.43 -6.07 -3.07
N ILE A 254 11.74 -5.70 -1.83
CA ILE A 254 11.13 -6.31 -0.65
C ILE A 254 9.61 -6.09 -0.65
N TYR A 255 9.15 -4.87 -0.97
CA TYR A 255 7.72 -4.58 -1.05
C TYR A 255 7.03 -5.28 -2.23
N SER A 256 7.75 -5.60 -3.31
CA SER A 256 7.17 -6.40 -4.41
C SER A 256 6.72 -7.80 -3.97
N PHE A 257 7.32 -8.36 -2.90
CA PHE A 257 6.86 -9.63 -2.34
C PHE A 257 5.45 -9.57 -1.73
N GLU A 258 4.92 -8.38 -1.42
CA GLU A 258 3.53 -8.19 -1.01
C GLU A 258 2.55 -8.88 -1.96
N GLN A 259 2.78 -8.75 -3.28
CA GLN A 259 1.93 -9.31 -4.33
C GLN A 259 1.98 -10.85 -4.34
N VAL A 260 3.19 -11.39 -4.13
CA VAL A 260 3.41 -12.85 -4.04
C VAL A 260 2.72 -13.41 -2.80
N PHE A 261 2.85 -12.74 -1.65
CA PHE A 261 2.18 -13.14 -0.43
C PHE A 261 0.67 -13.00 -0.52
N ALA A 262 0.16 -11.95 -1.17
CA ALA A 262 -1.28 -11.79 -1.42
C ALA A 262 -1.86 -13.00 -2.18
N ALA A 263 -1.18 -13.44 -3.24
CA ALA A 263 -1.58 -14.63 -4.00
C ALA A 263 -1.54 -15.91 -3.17
N ILE A 264 -0.44 -16.13 -2.42
CA ILE A 264 -0.29 -17.31 -1.57
C ILE A 264 -1.37 -17.36 -0.50
N PHE A 265 -1.60 -16.25 0.21
CA PHE A 265 -2.59 -16.21 1.28
C PHE A 265 -4.02 -16.25 0.75
N ALA A 266 -4.30 -15.64 -0.40
CA ALA A 266 -5.61 -15.78 -1.05
C ALA A 266 -5.91 -17.24 -1.44
N TYR A 267 -4.92 -17.97 -1.95
CA TYR A 267 -5.07 -19.41 -2.18
C TYR A 267 -5.28 -20.18 -0.87
N LEU A 268 -4.44 -19.97 0.15
CA LEU A 268 -4.51 -20.74 1.40
C LEU A 268 -5.76 -20.47 2.23
N ILE A 269 -6.29 -19.25 2.20
CA ILE A 269 -7.37 -18.80 3.10
C ILE A 269 -8.72 -18.79 2.39
N LEU A 270 -8.74 -18.34 1.12
CA LEU A 270 -9.97 -18.19 0.34
C LEU A 270 -10.14 -19.28 -0.73
N SER A 271 -9.16 -20.19 -0.88
CA SER A 271 -9.15 -21.17 -1.95
C SER A 271 -9.20 -20.54 -3.36
N GLU A 272 -8.70 -19.31 -3.52
CA GLU A 272 -8.60 -18.65 -4.83
C GLU A 272 -7.54 -19.35 -5.69
N LEU A 273 -7.96 -19.96 -6.80
CA LEU A 273 -7.06 -20.57 -7.78
C LEU A 273 -6.76 -19.59 -8.90
N LEU A 274 -5.48 -19.34 -9.13
CA LEU A 274 -5.02 -18.62 -10.31
C LEU A 274 -4.91 -19.59 -11.49
N SER A 275 -5.50 -19.22 -12.63
CA SER A 275 -5.32 -19.97 -13.88
C SER A 275 -3.86 -19.89 -14.35
N SER A 276 -3.44 -20.79 -15.24
CA SER A 276 -2.08 -20.77 -15.82
C SER A 276 -1.76 -19.44 -16.52
N ILE A 277 -2.78 -18.81 -17.11
CA ILE A 277 -2.68 -17.49 -17.76
C ILE A 277 -2.41 -16.41 -16.70
N GLN A 278 -3.13 -16.45 -15.58
CA GLN A 278 -2.96 -15.49 -14.49
C GLN A 278 -1.58 -15.63 -13.84
N ILE A 279 -1.10 -16.85 -13.62
CA ILE A 279 0.27 -17.11 -13.14
C ILE A 279 1.30 -16.53 -14.11
N THR A 280 1.10 -16.69 -15.42
CA THR A 280 1.97 -16.07 -16.44
C THR A 280 1.92 -14.55 -16.33
N GLY A 281 0.74 -13.98 -16.10
CA GLY A 281 0.58 -12.55 -15.82
C GLY A 281 1.41 -12.06 -14.64
N CYS A 282 1.37 -12.79 -13.52
CA CYS A 282 2.19 -12.49 -12.34
C CYS A 282 3.69 -12.47 -12.68
N LEU A 283 4.18 -13.46 -13.44
CA LEU A 283 5.58 -13.54 -13.86
C LEU A 283 5.97 -12.36 -14.76
N PHE A 284 5.10 -11.95 -15.68
CA PHE A 284 5.31 -10.76 -16.50
C PHE A 284 5.36 -9.50 -15.64
N MET A 285 4.46 -9.33 -14.67
CA MET A 285 4.47 -8.18 -13.76
C MET A 285 5.79 -8.07 -12.99
N LEU A 286 6.26 -9.17 -12.41
CA LEU A 286 7.55 -9.24 -11.70
C LEU A 286 8.75 -9.00 -12.63
N THR A 287 8.69 -9.52 -13.86
CA THR A 287 9.76 -9.33 -14.85
C THR A 287 9.84 -7.89 -15.33
N GLY A 288 8.70 -7.25 -15.63
CA GLY A 288 8.67 -5.84 -16.04
C GLY A 288 9.19 -4.90 -14.95
N LEU A 289 8.88 -5.22 -13.68
CA LEU A 289 9.50 -4.55 -12.54
C LEU A 289 11.02 -4.72 -12.55
N ALA A 290 11.49 -5.96 -12.71
CA ALA A 290 12.92 -6.23 -12.71
C ALA A 290 13.65 -5.51 -13.87
N VAL A 291 13.04 -5.43 -15.05
CA VAL A 291 13.59 -4.71 -16.20
C VAL A 291 13.66 -3.20 -15.94
N SER A 292 12.60 -2.60 -15.38
CA SER A 292 12.57 -1.15 -15.08
C SER A 292 13.66 -0.75 -14.08
N GLU A 293 13.90 -1.56 -13.06
CA GLU A 293 14.80 -1.20 -11.95
C GLU A 293 16.24 -1.70 -12.11
N PHE A 294 16.45 -2.90 -12.67
CA PHE A 294 17.77 -3.56 -12.66
C PHE A 294 18.53 -3.54 -13.98
N TYR A 295 17.88 -3.21 -15.10
CA TYR A 295 18.57 -3.26 -16.39
C TYR A 295 19.79 -2.32 -16.42
N ARG A 296 19.69 -1.09 -15.91
CA ARG A 296 20.84 -0.19 -15.89
C ARG A 296 21.93 -0.53 -14.88
N PRO A 297 21.64 -0.81 -13.60
CA PRO A 297 22.67 -1.22 -12.64
C PRO A 297 23.46 -2.47 -13.06
N LEU A 298 22.83 -3.40 -13.78
CA LEU A 298 23.47 -4.64 -14.23
C LEU A 298 24.32 -4.45 -15.51
N PHE A 299 23.89 -3.58 -16.43
CA PHE A 299 24.53 -3.45 -17.75
C PHE A 299 25.35 -2.17 -17.95
N LYS A 300 25.20 -1.14 -17.11
CA LYS A 300 26.22 -0.08 -16.97
C LYS A 300 27.21 -0.50 -15.89
N LYS A 301 28.33 -1.10 -16.31
CA LYS A 301 29.57 -1.04 -15.52
C LYS A 301 29.75 0.39 -15.03
N GLN A 302 30.04 0.55 -13.74
CA GLN A 302 30.54 1.80 -13.16
C GLN A 302 31.70 2.30 -14.01
N THR A 303 31.43 3.19 -14.97
CA THR A 303 32.45 4.11 -15.45
C THR A 303 32.62 5.12 -14.34
N THR A 304 33.61 4.83 -13.49
CA THR A 304 34.41 5.73 -12.63
C THR A 304 33.99 7.19 -12.59
#